data_AF-A0A3N5IJJ3-F1
#
_entry.id   AF-A0A3N5IJJ3-F1
#
_cell.length_a   1.000
_cell.length_b   1.000
_cell.length_c   1.000
_cell.angle_alpha   90.00
_cell.angle_beta   90.00
_cell.angle_gamma   90.00
#
_symmetry.space_group_name_H-M   'P 1'
#
loop_
_entity.id
_entity.type
_entity.pdbx_description
1 polymer ?
#
loop_
_entity_poly.entity_id
_entity_poly.type
_entity_poly.pdbx_seq_one_letter_code
_entity_poly.pdbx_strand_id
1 'polypeptide(L)'
;CEDCHAFRKDGTFSGIPPLAKCMECHESAQGNSKEEADFIKLAEKLKKENKNVPWLIYSEQPDNVFFSHAAHVKMAKQKCEECHKMVGGKTDKNPVFKYKWISGYAPEVMMMETCEACHMKKGKSNACFVCHK
;
A
#
# COMPACT_ATOMS: atom_id res chain seq x y z
N CYS A 1 7.54 9.54 2.25
CA CYS A 1 6.60 8.49 2.71
C CYS A 1 5.26 9.10 3.12
N GLU A 2 5.26 10.06 4.02
CA GLU A 2 4.02 10.59 4.62
C GLU A 2 3.23 11.56 3.73
N ASP A 3 3.86 12.16 2.71
CA ASP A 3 3.17 13.12 1.83
C ASP A 3 2.08 12.46 0.97
N CYS A 4 2.36 11.25 0.49
CA CYS A 4 1.45 10.46 -0.35
C CYS A 4 0.77 9.33 0.45
N HIS A 5 1.50 8.70 1.39
CA HIS A 5 1.00 7.62 2.23
C HIS A 5 0.88 8.13 3.67
N ALA A 6 -0.16 8.91 3.91
CA ALA A 6 -0.36 9.65 5.14
C ALA A 6 -1.26 8.90 6.15
N PHE A 7 -1.15 9.28 7.42
CA PHE A 7 -2.24 9.03 8.36
C PHE A 7 -3.26 10.15 8.29
N ARG A 8 -4.54 9.80 8.24
CA ARG A 8 -5.65 10.74 8.40
C ARG A 8 -5.68 11.29 9.83
N LYS A 9 -6.43 12.37 10.03
CA LYS A 9 -6.60 13.04 11.33
C LYS A 9 -7.17 12.09 12.40
N ASP A 10 -8.02 11.15 12.00
CA ASP A 10 -8.62 10.13 12.87
C ASP A 10 -7.66 8.97 13.23
N GLY A 11 -6.43 8.99 12.69
CA GLY A 11 -5.44 7.95 12.94
C GLY A 11 -5.46 6.78 11.96
N THR A 12 -6.45 6.69 11.06
CA THR A 12 -6.48 5.66 10.00
C THR A 12 -5.40 5.93 8.95
N PHE A 13 -4.89 4.87 8.32
CA PHE A 13 -3.89 5.01 7.27
C PHE A 13 -4.56 5.22 5.90
N SER A 14 -4.04 6.16 5.10
CA SER A 14 -4.63 6.48 3.80
C SER A 14 -4.41 5.36 2.78
N GLY A 15 -3.37 4.55 2.96
CA GLY A 15 -2.99 3.52 2.00
C GLY A 15 -2.43 4.15 0.73
N ILE A 16 -2.83 3.60 -0.42
CA ILE A 16 -2.44 4.12 -1.74
C ILE A 16 -3.18 5.45 -1.99
N PRO A 17 -2.48 6.53 -2.38
CA PRO A 17 -3.12 7.82 -2.61
C PRO A 17 -4.16 7.76 -3.73
N PRO A 18 -5.25 8.52 -3.63
CA PRO A 18 -6.18 8.70 -4.73
C PRO A 18 -5.53 9.47 -5.88
N LEU A 19 -6.11 9.36 -7.07
CA LEU A 19 -5.64 10.05 -8.26
C LEU A 19 -5.53 11.57 -8.05
N ALA A 20 -6.47 12.15 -7.30
CA ALA A 20 -6.45 13.58 -6.96
C ALA A 20 -5.12 14.02 -6.32
N LYS A 21 -4.50 13.18 -5.49
CA LYS A 21 -3.21 13.48 -4.85
C LYS A 21 -2.07 13.55 -5.85
N CYS A 22 -2.11 12.72 -6.89
CA CYS A 22 -1.14 12.79 -8.00
C CYS A 22 -1.33 14.08 -8.81
N MET A 23 -2.59 14.47 -9.03
CA MET A 23 -2.93 15.66 -9.81
C MET A 23 -2.58 16.97 -9.10
N GLU A 24 -2.37 16.99 -7.77
CA GLU A 24 -1.88 18.19 -7.07
C GLU A 24 -0.57 18.74 -7.67
N CYS A 25 0.28 17.85 -8.22
CA CYS A 25 1.51 18.25 -8.93
C CYS A 25 1.38 18.03 -10.45
N HIS A 26 0.64 17.01 -10.90
CA HIS A 26 0.54 16.65 -12.32
C HIS A 26 -0.73 17.18 -13.00
N GLU A 27 -1.19 18.39 -12.66
CA GLU A 27 -2.27 19.06 -13.43
C GLU A 27 -1.88 19.26 -14.90
N SER A 28 -0.58 19.42 -15.15
CA SER A 28 0.07 19.37 -16.45
C SER A 28 1.33 18.54 -16.35
N ALA A 29 1.89 18.12 -17.50
CA ALA A 29 3.18 17.45 -17.53
C ALA A 29 4.25 18.36 -16.90
N GLN A 30 4.98 17.81 -15.92
CA GLN A 30 6.06 18.48 -15.22
C GLN A 30 7.41 18.26 -15.93
N GLY A 31 7.52 17.19 -16.72
CA GLY A 31 8.65 16.88 -17.57
C GLY A 31 8.27 16.54 -19.01
N ASN A 32 9.23 15.99 -19.74
CA ASN A 32 9.10 15.63 -21.16
C ASN A 32 9.08 14.11 -21.39
N SER A 33 8.86 13.31 -20.36
CA SER A 33 8.84 11.85 -20.51
C SER A 33 7.55 11.39 -21.18
N LYS A 34 7.67 10.38 -22.05
CA LYS A 34 6.51 9.80 -22.71
C LYS A 34 5.58 9.14 -21.68
N GLU A 35 6.18 8.54 -20.64
CA GLU A 35 5.49 7.82 -19.58
C GLU A 35 4.61 8.76 -18.75
N GLU A 36 5.11 9.96 -18.42
CA GLU A 36 4.32 10.97 -17.72
C GLU A 36 3.17 11.48 -18.59
N ALA A 37 3.42 11.76 -19.88
CA ALA A 37 2.39 12.20 -20.80
C ALA A 37 1.28 11.14 -20.97
N ASP A 38 1.66 9.86 -21.01
CA ASP A 38 0.71 8.74 -21.09
C ASP A 38 -0.07 8.57 -19.77
N PHE A 39 0.59 8.75 -18.61
CA PHE A 39 -0.07 8.76 -17.30
C PHE A 39 -1.09 9.88 -17.18
N ILE A 40 -0.78 11.11 -17.61
CA ILE A 40 -1.70 12.25 -17.52
C ILE A 40 -2.94 12.01 -18.38
N LYS A 41 -2.79 11.47 -19.60
CA LYS A 41 -3.95 11.10 -20.45
C LYS A 41 -4.83 10.06 -19.77
N LEU A 42 -4.24 9.06 -19.13
CA LEU A 42 -4.98 8.07 -18.34
C LEU A 42 -5.68 8.71 -17.14
N ALA A 43 -5.00 9.60 -16.44
CA ALA A 43 -5.53 10.34 -15.30
C ALA A 43 -6.76 11.17 -15.68
N GLU A 44 -6.70 11.90 -16.79
CA GLU A 44 -7.85 12.67 -17.30
C GLU A 44 -9.06 11.78 -17.60
N LYS A 45 -8.83 10.62 -18.22
CA LYS A 45 -9.90 9.64 -18.48
C LYS A 45 -10.51 9.14 -17.17
N LEU A 46 -9.68 8.70 -16.23
CA LEU A 46 -10.13 8.18 -14.94
C LEU A 46 -10.88 9.25 -14.12
N LYS A 47 -10.42 10.50 -14.17
CA LYS A 47 -11.09 11.65 -13.54
C LYS A 47 -12.51 11.85 -14.09
N LYS A 48 -12.71 11.76 -15.42
CA LYS A 48 -14.04 11.86 -16.05
C LYS A 48 -14.98 10.73 -15.63
N GLU A 49 -14.43 9.54 -15.38
CA GLU A 49 -15.18 8.38 -14.90
C GLU A 49 -15.36 8.34 -13.38
N ASN A 50 -14.84 9.34 -12.65
CA ASN A 50 -14.75 9.36 -11.19
C ASN A 50 -14.11 8.08 -10.60
N LYS A 51 -13.06 7.59 -11.26
CA LYS A 51 -12.30 6.39 -10.85
C LYS A 51 -10.88 6.75 -10.44
N ASN A 52 -10.30 5.92 -9.58
CA ASN A 52 -8.87 5.95 -9.27
C ASN A 52 -8.10 4.98 -10.15
N VAL A 53 -6.77 5.10 -10.15
CA VAL A 53 -5.89 4.13 -10.81
C VAL A 53 -6.06 2.76 -10.12
N PRO A 54 -6.37 1.70 -10.87
CA PRO A 54 -6.52 0.36 -10.31
C PRO A 54 -5.14 -0.28 -10.08
N TRP A 55 -4.45 0.19 -9.03
CA TRP A 55 -3.12 -0.28 -8.68
C TRP A 55 -3.11 -1.78 -8.36
N LEU A 56 -2.08 -2.48 -8.82
CA LEU A 56 -1.80 -3.84 -8.40
C LEU A 56 -1.07 -3.80 -7.05
N ILE A 57 -1.69 -4.36 -6.01
CA ILE A 57 -1.23 -4.23 -4.62
C ILE A 57 -0.51 -5.52 -4.19
N TYR A 58 0.81 -5.45 -4.09
CA TYR A 58 1.65 -6.61 -3.74
C TYR A 58 1.49 -7.05 -2.29
N SER A 59 1.11 -6.12 -1.40
CA SER A 59 1.04 -6.35 0.04
C SER A 59 -0.39 -6.51 0.57
N GLU A 60 -1.36 -6.70 -0.31
CA GLU A 60 -2.76 -6.91 0.07
C GLU A 60 -2.88 -8.18 0.93
N GLN A 61 -3.54 -8.06 2.08
CA GLN A 61 -3.79 -9.19 2.96
C GLN A 61 -5.19 -9.77 2.70
N PRO A 62 -5.41 -11.06 2.99
CA PRO A 62 -6.73 -11.65 2.91
C PRO A 62 -7.81 -10.89 3.68
N ASP A 63 -9.04 -10.87 3.16
CA ASP A 63 -10.18 -10.13 3.75
C ASP A 63 -10.47 -10.47 5.22
N ASN A 64 -10.15 -11.70 5.64
CA ASN A 64 -10.31 -12.15 7.02
C ASN A 64 -9.18 -11.67 7.96
N VAL A 65 -8.28 -10.80 7.49
CA VAL A 65 -7.17 -10.23 8.27
C VAL A 65 -7.35 -8.72 8.39
N PHE A 66 -7.51 -8.25 9.61
CA PHE A 66 -7.49 -6.85 9.96
C PHE A 66 -6.07 -6.41 10.35
N PHE A 67 -5.47 -5.51 9.55
CA PHE A 67 -4.15 -4.95 9.83
C PHE A 67 -4.22 -3.43 10.05
N SER A 68 -3.81 -2.97 11.25
CA SER A 68 -3.79 -1.54 11.59
C SER A 68 -2.37 -0.96 11.51
N HIS A 69 -2.11 -0.15 10.49
CA HIS A 69 -0.87 0.63 10.40
C HIS A 69 -0.68 1.58 11.60
N ALA A 70 -1.77 2.07 12.21
CA ALA A 70 -1.69 2.96 13.38
C ALA A 70 -1.11 2.23 14.59
N ALA A 71 -1.52 0.98 14.82
CA ALA A 71 -0.99 0.16 15.90
C ALA A 71 0.52 -0.09 15.73
N HIS A 72 0.96 -0.38 14.52
CA HIS A 72 2.36 -0.72 14.26
C HIS A 72 3.27 0.52 14.19
N VAL A 73 2.87 1.56 13.46
CA VAL A 73 3.71 2.75 13.24
C VAL A 73 3.55 3.77 14.36
N LYS A 74 2.32 4.19 14.69
CA LYS A 74 2.10 5.25 15.69
C LYS A 74 2.29 4.79 17.12
N MET A 75 1.77 3.60 17.47
CA MET A 75 1.82 3.08 18.84
C MET A 75 3.10 2.29 19.11
N ALA A 76 3.46 1.33 18.25
CA ALA A 76 4.64 0.49 18.42
C ALA A 76 5.94 1.10 17.84
N LYS A 77 5.86 2.28 17.20
CA LYS A 77 7.02 3.02 16.65
C LYS A 77 7.85 2.20 15.65
N GLN A 78 7.22 1.27 14.93
CA GLN A 78 7.89 0.47 13.91
C GLN A 78 8.11 1.29 12.64
N LYS A 79 9.28 1.12 12.03
CA LYS A 79 9.60 1.77 10.76
C LYS A 79 8.95 1.04 9.59
N CYS A 80 8.58 1.77 8.53
CA CYS A 80 7.95 1.19 7.34
C CYS A 80 8.82 0.11 6.69
N GLU A 81 10.14 0.31 6.70
CA GLU A 81 11.14 -0.56 6.08
C GLU A 81 11.32 -1.89 6.80
N GLU A 82 10.87 -2.00 8.06
CA GLU A 82 10.88 -3.28 8.79
C GLU A 82 9.97 -4.32 8.12
N CYS A 83 8.89 -3.88 7.49
CA CYS A 83 7.95 -4.74 6.76
C CYS A 83 8.07 -4.55 5.24
N HIS A 84 8.12 -3.31 4.75
CA HIS A 84 8.13 -3.01 3.32
C HIS A 84 9.56 -2.73 2.84
N LYS A 85 10.21 -3.75 2.26
CA LYS A 85 11.61 -3.66 1.82
C LYS A 85 11.80 -2.82 0.54
N MET A 86 10.75 -2.65 -0.26
CA MET A 86 10.78 -1.99 -1.58
C MET A 86 10.00 -0.67 -1.62
N VAL A 87 10.04 0.12 -0.54
CA VAL A 87 9.48 1.48 -0.57
C VAL A 87 10.42 2.47 -1.24
N GLY A 88 9.87 3.37 -2.07
CA GLY A 88 10.56 4.58 -2.53
C GLY A 88 11.37 4.45 -3.83
N GLY A 89 10.99 3.60 -4.78
CA GLY A 89 11.57 3.65 -6.13
C GLY A 89 13.04 3.28 -6.21
N LYS A 90 13.52 2.38 -5.33
CA LYS A 90 14.90 1.84 -5.40
C LYS A 90 15.17 1.04 -6.68
N THR A 91 14.13 0.75 -7.46
CA THR A 91 14.19 0.11 -8.76
C THR A 91 13.29 0.87 -9.74
N ASP A 92 13.75 1.06 -10.98
CA ASP A 92 12.96 1.70 -12.05
C ASP A 92 11.80 0.82 -12.53
N LYS A 93 11.82 -0.46 -12.15
CA LYS A 93 10.83 -1.46 -12.53
C LYS A 93 10.35 -2.19 -11.29
N ASN A 94 9.03 -2.28 -11.16
CA ASN A 94 8.41 -3.19 -10.21
C ASN A 94 8.51 -4.63 -10.74
N PRO A 95 8.63 -5.63 -9.85
CA PRO A 95 8.56 -7.03 -10.26
C PRO A 95 7.21 -7.32 -10.93
N VAL A 96 7.18 -8.27 -11.86
CA VAL A 96 5.93 -8.67 -12.52
C VAL A 96 4.91 -9.09 -11.45
N PHE A 97 3.75 -8.44 -11.44
CA PHE A 97 2.68 -8.80 -10.53
C PHE A 97 2.14 -10.19 -10.88
N LYS A 98 2.05 -11.04 -9.87
CA LYS A 98 1.49 -12.40 -9.97
C LYS A 98 0.39 -12.52 -8.94
N TYR A 99 -0.60 -13.35 -9.23
CA TYR A 99 -1.64 -13.72 -8.27
C TYR A 99 -1.90 -15.22 -8.32
N LYS A 100 -2.40 -15.77 -7.21
CA LYS A 100 -2.87 -17.15 -7.15
C LYS A 100 -4.27 -17.21 -7.74
N TRP A 101 -4.47 -18.07 -8.74
CA TRP A 101 -5.73 -18.14 -9.49
C TRP A 101 -6.97 -18.42 -8.62
N ILE A 102 -6.82 -19.21 -7.55
CA ILE A 102 -7.92 -19.54 -6.62
C ILE A 102 -8.28 -18.34 -5.75
N SER A 103 -7.28 -17.68 -5.18
CA SER A 103 -7.49 -16.72 -4.09
C SER A 103 -7.46 -15.26 -4.55
N GLY A 104 -6.95 -14.95 -5.74
CA GLY A 104 -6.80 -13.57 -6.23
C GLY A 104 -5.64 -12.79 -5.62
N TYR A 105 -5.15 -13.18 -4.43
CA TYR A 105 -4.02 -12.52 -3.77
C TYR A 105 -2.65 -12.79 -4.41
N ALA A 106 -1.70 -11.88 -4.15
CA ALA A 106 -0.30 -12.06 -4.50
C ALA A 106 0.29 -13.34 -3.88
N PRO A 107 1.28 -14.00 -4.52
CA PRO A 107 1.87 -15.22 -3.98
C PRO A 107 2.65 -14.99 -2.68
N GLU A 108 3.19 -13.79 -2.49
CA GLU A 108 4.06 -13.39 -1.38
C GLU A 108 3.35 -12.46 -0.39
N VAL A 109 2.07 -12.73 -0.09
CA VAL A 109 1.41 -12.08 1.05
C VAL A 109 2.17 -12.36 2.35
N MET A 110 2.17 -11.40 3.27
CA MET A 110 2.72 -11.64 4.61
C MET A 110 1.97 -12.81 5.26
N MET A 111 2.71 -13.86 5.61
CA MET A 111 2.13 -15.07 6.17
C MET A 111 1.84 -14.87 7.67
N MET A 112 0.84 -15.59 8.19
CA MET A 112 0.49 -15.59 9.62
C MET A 112 1.71 -15.78 10.52
N GLU A 113 2.59 -16.73 10.18
CA GLU A 113 3.84 -16.98 10.91
C GLU A 113 4.75 -15.74 11.00
N THR A 114 4.78 -14.89 9.97
CA THR A 114 5.58 -13.66 9.98
C THR A 114 5.04 -12.68 11.04
N CYS A 115 3.72 -12.54 11.12
CA CYS A 115 3.06 -11.72 12.12
C CYS A 115 3.29 -12.29 13.53
N GLU A 116 3.06 -13.60 13.70
CA GLU A 116 3.17 -14.28 14.99
C GLU A 116 4.59 -14.24 15.55
N ALA A 117 5.60 -14.49 14.71
CA ALA A 117 7.00 -14.42 15.12
C ALA A 117 7.39 -13.00 15.58
N CYS A 118 6.92 -11.98 14.86
CA CYS A 118 7.17 -10.59 15.24
C CYS A 118 6.45 -10.23 16.56
N HIS A 119 5.19 -10.62 16.70
CA HIS A 119 4.40 -10.40 17.91
C HIS A 119 5.02 -11.08 19.12
N MET A 120 5.46 -12.35 19.01
CA MET A 120 6.17 -13.05 20.08
C MET A 120 7.42 -12.30 20.50
N LYS A 121 8.26 -11.88 19.53
CA LYS A 121 9.48 -11.11 19.80
C LYS A 121 9.20 -9.77 20.50
N LYS A 122 8.03 -9.18 20.30
CA LYS A 122 7.58 -7.90 20.87
C LYS A 122 6.66 -8.07 22.09
N GLY A 123 6.45 -9.29 22.58
CA GLY A 123 5.58 -9.59 23.72
C GLY A 123 4.10 -9.25 23.48
N LYS A 124 3.62 -9.40 22.24
CA LYS A 124 2.22 -9.19 21.84
C LYS A 124 1.50 -10.53 21.70
N SER A 125 0.18 -10.48 21.90
CA SER A 125 -0.69 -11.66 21.81
C SER A 125 -0.84 -12.14 20.36
N ASN A 126 -0.87 -13.45 20.19
CA ASN A 126 -1.24 -14.14 18.95
C ASN A 126 -2.64 -14.76 19.03
N ALA A 127 -3.48 -14.30 19.96
CA ALA A 127 -4.87 -14.73 19.99
C ALA A 127 -5.57 -14.37 18.66
N CYS A 128 -6.38 -15.28 18.12
CA CYS A 128 -6.93 -15.16 16.76
C CYS A 128 -7.63 -13.80 16.51
N PHE A 129 -8.37 -13.29 17.49
CA PHE A 129 -9.12 -12.03 17.38
C PHE A 129 -8.25 -10.76 17.34
N VAL A 130 -6.93 -10.88 17.55
CA VAL A 130 -5.98 -9.78 17.39
C VAL A 130 -5.83 -9.42 15.91
N CYS A 131 -5.84 -10.43 15.03
CA CYS A 131 -5.61 -10.28 13.59
C CYS A 131 -6.86 -10.56 12.76
N HIS A 132 -7.77 -11.43 13.21
CA HIS A 132 -8.94 -11.84 12.44
C HIS A 132 -10.21 -11.13 12.91
N LYS A 133 -10.98 -10.62 11.95
CA LYS A 133 -12.27 -9.93 12.12
C LYS A 133 -13.27 -10.39 11.08
#